data_AF-A0A8S0W5W7-F1
#
_entry.id   AF-A0A8S0W5W7-F1
#
_cell.length_a   1.000
_cell.length_b   1.000
_cell.length_c   1.000
_cell.angle_alpha   90.00
_cell.angle_beta   90.00
_cell.angle_gamma   90.00
#
_symmetry.space_group_name_H-M   'P 1'
#
loop_
_entity.id
_entity.type
_entity.pdbx_description
1 polymer ?
#
loop_
_entity_poly.entity_id
_entity_poly.type
_entity_poly.pdbx_seq_one_letter_code
_entity_poly.pdbx_strand_id
1 'polypeptide(L)'
;MATDNLQPQQQVSYSQRRRADDQVGPLAPRKFTDAHEPGFEEREYIRGRFGKKHDDLVRKYGAYKVIYDDEGNPVDLAEPIEYLEEIDNRILHAVATGNTGELEGLVPTSSALLQLARGETSFVASMAKQLRSDPGVLRDVIREDAYIRSETIPDENGNAPNVETDMLTNASYLAQEVRYIIHNTLLQLGQWHLASDYLKELVEHDETYGREERIVQRQELMNSVRFVVEQGIEIVSKMAGQAIRKHPKFAKLWVRLVNFEPKWTGARIEVKSDPDSQAEIDAFVQSRTLHGALFRITLKWSQLEQYSLIKDLCERFAKTDQSELDELGEPIVESVSQLKSVFDFYLLLGIRQPEDQFPADKRLRHFKENSETAQGILNNAALERHIKGLDSLASEATLKKIWSEIDKLSLKKSRQTVEELIGYEKPASRWYTRILPRRPAPSSSSQPTQQLRQPREPKVHQIHPTVEHEPVKLTPVSDVPSAKNPEPEEPVTRTKPKVKTVGVPHEQPEVPLEEEKVEETLTGAGKVLFYVKKHYYNIVEKIFKPGAVKGQLDQDDFMKLMGHLNFSKKPGSGSRVTMEHASPSNQPFIFKFQNMFLPPAVFESTRLL
;
A
#
# COMPACT_ATOMS: atom_id res chain seq x y z
N MET A 1 8.49 -48.81 65.47
CA MET A 1 8.79 -49.97 64.62
C MET A 1 8.87 -49.44 63.19
N ALA A 2 10.07 -49.07 62.72
CA ALA A 2 10.93 -49.87 61.82
C ALA A 2 10.29 -50.09 60.43
N THR A 3 10.89 -49.89 59.25
CA THR A 3 12.17 -49.34 58.72
C THR A 3 12.00 -49.32 57.19
N ASP A 4 12.65 -48.38 56.50
CA ASP A 4 13.27 -48.40 55.14
C ASP A 4 12.87 -49.43 54.06
N ASN A 5 12.71 -48.99 52.78
CA ASN A 5 13.80 -49.11 51.78
C ASN A 5 13.51 -48.52 50.38
N LEU A 6 14.60 -48.10 49.74
CA LEU A 6 14.79 -47.48 48.42
C LEU A 6 15.18 -48.49 47.31
N GLN A 7 14.76 -48.20 46.06
CA GLN A 7 15.42 -48.43 44.74
C GLN A 7 15.81 -49.88 44.30
N PRO A 8 16.24 -50.16 43.02
CA PRO A 8 16.82 -49.29 41.96
C PRO A 8 16.43 -49.54 40.46
N GLN A 9 17.01 -48.69 39.60
CA GLN A 9 17.09 -48.70 38.12
C GLN A 9 17.89 -49.89 37.52
N GLN A 10 17.70 -50.19 36.22
CA GLN A 10 18.74 -50.79 35.36
C GLN A 10 18.62 -50.42 33.86
N GLN A 11 19.77 -50.07 33.27
CA GLN A 11 20.07 -49.82 31.85
C GLN A 11 20.29 -51.14 31.07
N VAL A 12 20.07 -51.16 29.75
CA VAL A 12 20.84 -52.03 28.83
C VAL A 12 21.12 -51.33 27.47
N SER A 13 22.39 -51.46 27.08
CA SER A 13 23.12 -51.05 25.87
C SER A 13 22.74 -51.81 24.59
N TYR A 14 22.96 -51.21 23.42
CA TYR A 14 23.29 -51.96 22.19
C TYR A 14 24.35 -51.24 21.35
N SER A 15 25.44 -51.96 21.08
CA SER A 15 26.47 -51.64 20.11
C SER A 15 26.72 -52.86 19.22
N GLN A 16 27.14 -52.60 17.97
CA GLN A 16 27.70 -53.54 16.96
C GLN A 16 26.66 -54.39 16.19
N ARG A 17 26.72 -54.63 14.85
CA ARG A 17 27.83 -54.61 13.87
C ARG A 17 27.29 -54.67 12.40
N ARG A 18 27.86 -53.83 11.52
CA ARG A 18 28.45 -54.05 10.17
C ARG A 18 27.72 -54.78 9.00
N ARG A 19 27.67 -54.01 7.88
CA ARG A 19 28.12 -54.25 6.48
C ARG A 19 27.40 -55.32 5.62
N ALA A 20 26.89 -54.93 4.45
CA ALA A 20 27.60 -54.79 3.16
C ALA A 20 26.66 -54.19 2.09
N ASP A 21 27.12 -53.20 1.33
CA ASP A 21 27.27 -53.29 -0.14
C ASP A 21 27.57 -51.91 -0.77
N ASP A 22 28.60 -51.94 -1.63
CA ASP A 22 29.07 -50.86 -2.47
C ASP A 22 28.03 -50.47 -3.53
N GLN A 23 27.60 -49.21 -3.52
CA GLN A 23 27.31 -48.46 -4.75
C GLN A 23 27.69 -47.00 -4.56
N VAL A 24 28.57 -46.52 -5.44
CA VAL A 24 28.90 -45.11 -5.61
C VAL A 24 27.63 -44.38 -6.09
N GLY A 25 26.90 -43.80 -5.15
CA GLY A 25 25.73 -42.95 -5.37
C GLY A 25 26.06 -41.46 -5.17
N PRO A 26 25.26 -40.55 -5.74
CA PRO A 26 25.57 -39.12 -5.81
C PRO A 26 25.66 -38.50 -4.41
N LEU A 27 26.56 -37.52 -4.26
CA LEU A 27 26.73 -36.67 -3.07
C LEU A 27 25.36 -36.36 -2.45
N ALA A 28 25.15 -36.82 -1.22
CA ALA A 28 23.95 -36.54 -0.45
C ALA A 28 23.74 -35.02 -0.31
N PRO A 29 22.50 -34.53 -0.33
CA PRO A 29 22.22 -33.11 -0.14
C PRO A 29 22.69 -32.70 1.27
N ARG A 30 23.62 -31.73 1.33
CA ARG A 30 24.09 -31.12 2.58
C ARG A 30 22.88 -30.59 3.35
N LYS A 31 22.79 -30.96 4.64
CA LYS A 31 21.75 -30.43 5.53
C LYS A 31 22.13 -29.00 5.93
N PHE A 32 21.19 -28.08 5.75
CA PHE A 32 21.31 -26.68 6.13
C PHE A 32 20.44 -26.45 7.37
N THR A 33 20.99 -25.80 8.39
CA THR A 33 20.23 -25.27 9.53
C THR A 33 20.51 -23.78 9.61
N ASP A 34 19.47 -22.99 9.37
CA ASP A 34 19.54 -21.53 9.38
C ASP A 34 19.11 -21.02 10.75
N ALA A 35 20.07 -20.42 11.46
CA ALA A 35 19.84 -19.98 12.83
C ALA A 35 19.57 -18.47 12.85
N HIS A 36 18.30 -18.09 13.03
CA HIS A 36 17.95 -16.73 13.45
C HIS A 36 18.54 -16.45 14.83
N GLU A 37 18.55 -17.48 15.68
CA GLU A 37 19.13 -17.45 17.02
C GLU A 37 19.66 -18.85 17.37
N PRO A 38 20.93 -19.19 17.11
CA PRO A 38 21.49 -20.39 17.73
C PRO A 38 21.36 -20.26 19.24
N GLY A 39 21.17 -21.38 19.94
CA GLY A 39 21.23 -21.39 21.40
C GLY A 39 22.50 -20.69 21.87
N PHE A 40 22.46 -20.02 23.03
CA PHE A 40 23.59 -19.22 23.53
C PHE A 40 24.93 -19.96 23.45
N GLU A 41 24.92 -21.25 23.82
CA GLU A 41 26.08 -22.16 23.76
C GLU A 41 26.60 -22.41 22.34
N GLU A 42 25.69 -22.52 21.36
CA GLU A 42 26.05 -22.70 19.94
C GLU A 42 26.63 -21.40 19.35
N ARG A 43 26.08 -20.23 19.71
CA ARG A 43 26.66 -18.93 19.29
C ARG A 43 28.06 -18.74 19.84
N GLU A 44 28.29 -19.01 21.11
CA GLU A 44 29.63 -18.89 21.70
C GLU A 44 30.62 -19.88 21.08
N TYR A 45 30.18 -21.12 20.81
CA TYR A 45 30.98 -22.12 20.12
C TYR A 45 31.36 -21.69 18.69
N ILE A 46 30.38 -21.25 17.90
CA ILE A 46 30.60 -20.78 16.52
C ILE A 46 31.49 -19.54 16.51
N ARG A 47 31.24 -18.57 17.41
CA ARG A 47 32.08 -17.38 17.56
C ARG A 47 33.52 -17.75 17.96
N GLY A 48 33.68 -18.66 18.91
CA GLY A 48 35.00 -19.15 19.32
C GLY A 48 35.76 -19.86 18.20
N ARG A 49 35.06 -20.62 17.35
CA ARG A 49 35.65 -21.41 16.26
C ARG A 49 35.98 -20.58 15.02
N PHE A 50 35.12 -19.64 14.63
CA PHE A 50 35.25 -18.88 13.39
C PHE A 50 35.64 -17.41 13.59
N GLY A 51 35.69 -16.94 14.85
CA GLY A 51 36.26 -15.65 15.27
C GLY A 51 35.87 -14.49 14.37
N LYS A 52 36.88 -13.93 13.67
CA LYS A 52 36.71 -12.78 12.78
C LYS A 52 35.68 -13.00 11.68
N LYS A 53 35.59 -14.21 11.10
CA LYS A 53 34.64 -14.50 10.01
C LYS A 53 33.19 -14.42 10.50
N HIS A 54 32.94 -14.93 11.71
CA HIS A 54 31.65 -14.75 12.39
C HIS A 54 31.35 -13.26 12.60
N ASP A 55 32.28 -12.53 13.21
CA ASP A 55 32.09 -11.12 13.54
C ASP A 55 31.90 -10.23 12.30
N ASP A 56 32.59 -10.52 11.18
CA ASP A 56 32.42 -9.81 9.91
C ASP A 56 31.04 -10.09 9.28
N LEU A 57 30.56 -11.34 9.34
CA LEU A 57 29.25 -11.73 8.79
C LEU A 57 28.08 -11.17 9.61
N VAL A 58 28.12 -11.31 10.95
CA VAL A 58 27.12 -10.71 11.84
C VAL A 58 27.11 -9.20 11.66
N ARG A 59 28.29 -8.56 11.55
CA ARG A 59 28.34 -7.11 11.38
C ARG A 59 27.70 -6.64 10.07
N LYS A 60 27.94 -7.36 8.98
CA LYS A 60 27.42 -7.01 7.66
C LYS A 60 25.93 -7.36 7.50
N TYR A 61 25.53 -8.56 7.91
CA TYR A 61 24.21 -9.12 7.60
C TYR A 61 23.27 -9.26 8.80
N GLY A 62 23.76 -9.07 10.03
CA GLY A 62 23.04 -9.38 11.28
C GLY A 62 22.87 -10.88 11.55
N ALA A 63 23.33 -11.73 10.63
CA ALA A 63 23.16 -13.18 10.66
C ALA A 63 24.29 -13.88 9.88
N TYR A 64 24.35 -15.20 9.96
CA TYR A 64 25.29 -16.03 9.20
C TYR A 64 24.69 -17.41 8.93
N LYS A 65 25.18 -18.06 7.88
CA LYS A 65 24.84 -19.46 7.55
C LYS A 65 25.96 -20.38 8.00
N VAL A 66 25.64 -21.40 8.79
CA VAL A 66 26.62 -22.41 9.22
C VAL A 66 26.69 -23.52 8.19
N ILE A 67 27.91 -23.88 7.77
CA ILE A 67 28.16 -25.00 6.87
C ILE A 67 28.63 -26.18 7.72
N TYR A 68 27.92 -27.31 7.63
CA TYR A 68 28.25 -28.54 8.34
C TYR A 68 28.90 -29.57 7.40
N ASP A 69 29.75 -30.42 7.96
CA ASP A 69 30.23 -31.64 7.30
C ASP A 69 29.21 -32.80 7.41
N ASP A 70 29.56 -33.94 6.82
CA ASP A 70 28.72 -35.14 6.81
C ASP A 70 28.51 -35.74 8.20
N GLU A 71 29.35 -35.37 9.18
CA GLU A 71 29.26 -35.78 10.58
C GLU A 71 28.42 -34.80 11.42
N GLY A 72 27.96 -33.69 10.82
CA GLY A 72 27.18 -32.66 11.49
C GLY A 72 28.02 -31.68 12.30
N ASN A 73 29.33 -31.62 12.09
CA ASN A 73 30.19 -30.62 12.71
C ASN A 73 30.24 -29.35 11.85
N PRO A 74 30.21 -28.15 12.45
CA PRO A 74 30.33 -26.92 11.68
C PRO A 74 31.76 -26.76 11.17
N VAL A 75 31.93 -26.67 9.85
CA VAL A 75 33.22 -26.57 9.17
C VAL A 75 33.52 -25.19 8.63
N ASP A 76 32.49 -24.38 8.33
CA ASP A 76 32.67 -23.01 7.84
C ASP A 76 31.41 -22.15 8.05
N LEU A 77 31.53 -20.85 7.78
CA LEU A 77 30.44 -19.89 7.72
C LEU A 77 30.26 -19.31 6.31
N ALA A 78 29.03 -19.01 5.92
CA ALA A 78 28.68 -18.34 4.68
C ALA A 78 27.74 -17.15 4.90
N GLU A 79 27.64 -16.32 3.87
CA GLU A 79 26.68 -15.23 3.82
C GLU A 79 25.24 -15.79 3.83
N PRO A 80 24.32 -15.23 4.64
CA PRO A 80 22.98 -15.77 4.78
C PRO A 80 22.01 -15.28 3.69
N ILE A 81 22.47 -15.09 2.44
CA ILE A 81 21.68 -14.43 1.37
C ILE A 81 20.38 -15.19 1.11
N GLU A 82 20.45 -16.49 0.81
CA GLU A 82 19.28 -17.33 0.53
C GLU A 82 18.28 -17.32 1.69
N TYR A 83 18.80 -17.35 2.91
CA TYR A 83 17.98 -17.34 4.13
C TYR A 83 17.27 -16.01 4.34
N LEU A 84 17.98 -14.88 4.16
CA LEU A 84 17.38 -13.55 4.26
C LEU A 84 16.33 -13.33 3.16
N GLU A 85 16.59 -13.80 1.93
CA GLU A 85 15.62 -13.77 0.84
C GLU A 85 14.39 -14.65 1.16
N GLU A 86 14.57 -15.82 1.76
CA GLU A 86 13.46 -16.69 2.17
C GLU A 86 12.60 -16.01 3.26
N ILE A 87 13.21 -15.41 4.28
CA ILE A 87 12.49 -14.64 5.30
C ILE A 87 11.70 -13.51 4.65
N ASP A 88 12.35 -12.71 3.82
CA ASP A 88 11.71 -11.58 3.15
C ASP A 88 10.52 -12.05 2.30
N ASN A 89 10.70 -13.11 1.52
CA ASN A 89 9.63 -13.69 0.71
C ASN A 89 8.48 -14.21 1.55
N ARG A 90 8.75 -14.84 2.70
CA ARG A 90 7.73 -15.31 3.63
C ARG A 90 6.96 -14.14 4.24
N ILE A 91 7.65 -13.09 4.67
CA ILE A 91 7.01 -11.88 5.22
C ILE A 91 6.15 -11.20 4.16
N LEU A 92 6.70 -10.96 2.96
CA LEU A 92 5.98 -10.34 1.86
C LEU A 92 4.75 -11.17 1.45
N HIS A 93 4.88 -12.50 1.41
CA HIS A 93 3.77 -13.40 1.14
C HIS A 93 2.71 -13.34 2.24
N ALA A 94 3.12 -13.45 3.52
CA ALA A 94 2.21 -13.41 4.67
C ALA A 94 1.43 -12.09 4.74
N VAL A 95 2.07 -10.95 4.46
CA VAL A 95 1.40 -9.65 4.36
C VAL A 95 0.44 -9.62 3.16
N ALA A 96 0.87 -10.11 1.99
CA ALA A 96 0.03 -10.13 0.79
C ALA A 96 -1.22 -11.04 0.92
N THR A 97 -1.12 -12.13 1.68
CA THR A 97 -2.24 -13.05 1.92
C THR A 97 -3.03 -12.76 3.20
N GLY A 98 -2.61 -11.78 4.01
CA GLY A 98 -3.22 -11.47 5.31
C GLY A 98 -2.95 -12.50 6.41
N ASN A 99 -2.10 -13.51 6.15
CA ASN A 99 -1.76 -14.60 7.08
C ASN A 99 -0.63 -14.19 8.03
N THR A 100 -0.85 -13.14 8.82
CA THR A 100 0.23 -12.55 9.62
C THR A 100 0.58 -13.31 10.90
N GLY A 101 -0.15 -14.39 11.21
CA GLY A 101 0.24 -15.33 12.27
C GLY A 101 1.61 -15.98 12.06
N GLU A 102 2.14 -15.92 10.83
CA GLU A 102 3.48 -16.40 10.49
C GLU A 102 4.59 -15.34 10.69
N LEU A 103 4.24 -14.09 11.03
CA LEU A 103 5.22 -13.01 11.20
C LEU A 103 5.94 -13.04 12.54
N GLU A 104 5.41 -13.77 13.54
CA GLU A 104 5.98 -13.79 14.88
C GLU A 104 7.39 -14.41 14.88
N GLY A 105 8.38 -13.64 15.34
CA GLY A 105 9.78 -14.05 15.38
C GLY A 105 10.55 -13.86 14.05
N LEU A 106 9.90 -13.40 12.98
CA LEU A 106 10.59 -13.05 11.74
C LEU A 106 11.14 -11.62 11.81
N VAL A 107 12.40 -11.44 11.40
CA VAL A 107 13.04 -10.11 11.30
C VAL A 107 13.33 -9.81 9.83
N PRO A 108 12.58 -8.89 9.19
CA PRO A 108 12.78 -8.57 7.78
C PRO A 108 14.09 -7.83 7.54
N THR A 109 14.55 -7.87 6.30
CA THR A 109 15.57 -6.92 5.85
C THR A 109 14.98 -5.51 5.69
N SER A 110 15.86 -4.50 5.73
CA SER A 110 15.48 -3.10 5.42
C SER A 110 14.89 -2.97 4.01
N SER A 111 15.32 -3.82 3.07
CA SER A 111 14.77 -3.88 1.72
C SER A 111 13.34 -4.39 1.69
N ALA A 112 13.00 -5.43 2.45
CA ALA A 112 11.62 -5.91 2.55
C ALA A 112 10.71 -4.88 3.24
N LEU A 113 11.17 -4.25 4.32
CA LEU A 113 10.43 -3.16 4.96
C LEU A 113 10.14 -2.01 3.99
N LEU A 114 11.15 -1.60 3.20
CA LEU A 114 10.98 -0.58 2.17
C LEU A 114 9.97 -0.99 1.09
N GLN A 115 9.97 -2.26 0.67
CA GLN A 115 9.00 -2.77 -0.30
C GLN A 115 7.57 -2.70 0.24
N LEU A 116 7.36 -3.12 1.49
CA LEU A 116 6.07 -3.03 2.16
C LEU A 116 5.58 -1.56 2.27
N ALA A 117 6.43 -0.66 2.74
CA ALA A 117 6.08 0.77 2.87
C ALA A 117 5.76 1.43 1.51
N ARG A 118 6.46 1.03 0.43
CA ARG A 118 6.15 1.47 -0.93
C ARG A 118 4.85 0.87 -1.46
N GLY A 119 4.53 -0.37 -1.08
CA GLY A 119 3.23 -1.00 -1.35
C GLY A 119 2.09 -0.17 -0.76
N GLU A 120 2.19 0.16 0.52
CA GLU A 120 1.22 1.02 1.22
C GLU A 120 1.15 2.42 0.61
N THR A 121 2.29 3.05 0.32
CA THR A 121 2.34 4.35 -0.37
C THR A 121 1.59 4.29 -1.71
N SER A 122 1.78 3.22 -2.48
CA SER A 122 1.13 3.04 -3.78
C SER A 122 -0.37 2.81 -3.64
N PHE A 123 -0.78 2.04 -2.63
CA PHE A 123 -2.18 1.82 -2.30
C PHE A 123 -2.89 3.13 -1.96
N VAL A 124 -2.36 3.91 -1.01
CA VAL A 124 -2.98 5.19 -0.61
C VAL A 124 -2.92 6.22 -1.73
N ALA A 125 -1.86 6.24 -2.54
CA ALA A 125 -1.79 7.09 -3.73
C ALA A 125 -2.89 6.75 -4.74
N SER A 126 -3.25 5.47 -4.86
CA SER A 126 -4.36 5.04 -5.72
C SER A 126 -5.71 5.54 -5.20
N MET A 127 -5.93 5.51 -3.88
CA MET A 127 -7.13 6.07 -3.24
C MET A 127 -7.21 7.58 -3.45
N ALA A 128 -6.12 8.33 -3.21
CA ALA A 128 -6.06 9.77 -3.44
C ALA A 128 -6.41 10.11 -4.91
N LYS A 129 -5.91 9.32 -5.86
CA LYS A 129 -6.24 9.47 -7.27
C LYS A 129 -7.70 9.15 -7.57
N GLN A 130 -8.28 8.12 -6.96
CA GLN A 130 -9.70 7.77 -7.11
C GLN A 130 -10.59 8.90 -6.59
N LEU A 131 -10.33 9.43 -5.38
CA LEU A 131 -11.04 10.60 -4.84
C LEU A 131 -10.94 11.84 -5.75
N ARG A 132 -9.87 11.92 -6.57
CA ARG A 132 -9.66 13.00 -7.53
C ARG A 132 -10.36 12.82 -8.87
N SER A 133 -10.59 11.58 -9.30
CA SER A 133 -11.00 11.28 -10.68
C SER A 133 -12.30 10.49 -10.81
N ASP A 134 -12.75 9.84 -9.74
CA ASP A 134 -13.94 9.01 -9.70
C ASP A 134 -15.00 9.64 -8.78
N PRO A 135 -16.05 10.27 -9.34
CA PRO A 135 -17.09 10.89 -8.54
C PRO A 135 -17.99 9.87 -7.81
N GLY A 136 -18.04 8.62 -8.27
CA GLY A 136 -18.77 7.55 -7.59
C GLY A 136 -18.11 7.19 -6.26
N VAL A 137 -16.79 7.03 -6.27
CA VAL A 137 -16.00 6.70 -5.06
C VAL A 137 -16.17 7.76 -3.98
N LEU A 138 -16.01 9.05 -4.30
CA LEU A 138 -16.16 10.11 -3.29
C LEU A 138 -17.56 10.13 -2.68
N ARG A 139 -18.61 9.95 -3.50
CA ARG A 139 -20.00 9.88 -3.02
C ARG A 139 -20.20 8.70 -2.07
N ASP A 140 -19.73 7.52 -2.44
CA ASP A 140 -19.98 6.28 -1.71
C ASP A 140 -19.24 6.30 -0.37
N VAL A 141 -17.98 6.73 -0.35
CA VAL A 141 -17.21 6.90 0.89
C VAL A 141 -17.91 7.90 1.84
N ILE A 142 -18.42 9.02 1.33
CA ILE A 142 -19.15 9.99 2.17
C ILE A 142 -20.45 9.40 2.72
N ARG A 143 -21.18 8.63 1.91
CA ARG A 143 -22.41 7.99 2.35
C ARG A 143 -22.13 7.01 3.48
N GLU A 144 -21.12 6.15 3.31
CA GLU A 144 -20.72 5.15 4.31
C GLU A 144 -20.21 5.81 5.60
N ASP A 145 -19.32 6.80 5.48
CA ASP A 145 -18.76 7.49 6.64
C ASP A 145 -19.84 8.21 7.47
N ALA A 146 -20.87 8.76 6.81
CA ALA A 146 -21.97 9.45 7.48
C ALA A 146 -22.68 8.60 8.54
N TYR A 147 -22.76 7.28 8.34
CA TYR A 147 -23.40 6.35 9.27
C TYR A 147 -22.56 6.05 10.52
N ILE A 148 -21.24 6.24 10.45
CA ILE A 148 -20.31 5.98 11.56
C ILE A 148 -19.87 7.26 12.31
N ARG A 149 -20.34 8.43 11.87
CA ARG A 149 -20.03 9.73 12.49
C ARG A 149 -20.39 9.79 13.97
N SER A 150 -19.50 10.37 14.76
CA SER A 150 -19.70 10.59 16.20
C SER A 150 -20.97 11.39 16.54
N GLU A 151 -21.36 12.29 15.64
CA GLU A 151 -22.53 13.16 15.77
C GLU A 151 -23.84 12.38 15.68
N THR A 152 -23.82 11.16 15.14
CA THR A 152 -25.01 10.30 15.05
C THR A 152 -25.21 9.42 16.29
N ILE A 153 -24.33 9.52 17.29
CA ILE A 153 -24.54 8.87 18.60
C ILE A 153 -25.61 9.68 19.37
N PRO A 154 -26.62 9.01 19.95
CA PRO A 154 -27.65 9.69 20.73
C PRO A 154 -27.08 10.50 21.90
N ASP A 155 -27.66 11.67 22.15
CA ASP A 155 -27.40 12.43 23.38
C ASP A 155 -28.13 11.80 24.59
N GLU A 156 -28.01 12.43 25.76
CA GLU A 156 -28.68 11.98 27.00
C GLU A 156 -30.21 11.90 26.87
N ASN A 157 -30.80 12.65 25.96
CA ASN A 157 -32.23 12.65 25.68
C ASN A 157 -32.61 11.65 24.57
N GLY A 158 -31.66 10.89 24.05
CA GLY A 158 -31.86 9.96 22.93
C GLY A 158 -31.90 10.64 21.56
N ASN A 159 -31.57 11.92 21.46
CA ASN A 159 -31.61 12.65 20.19
C ASN A 159 -30.32 12.44 19.39
N ALA A 160 -30.47 12.10 18.12
CA ALA A 160 -29.40 12.07 17.12
C ALA A 160 -29.91 12.67 15.80
N PRO A 161 -29.06 13.38 15.03
CA PRO A 161 -29.40 13.80 13.68
C PRO A 161 -29.67 12.56 12.81
N ASN A 162 -30.68 12.66 11.95
CA ASN A 162 -30.95 11.63 10.96
C ASN A 162 -29.96 11.77 9.79
N VAL A 163 -29.29 10.67 9.44
CA VAL A 163 -28.25 10.66 8.39
C VAL A 163 -28.81 11.10 7.04
N GLU A 164 -29.91 10.51 6.61
CA GLU A 164 -30.50 10.75 5.29
C GLU A 164 -31.13 12.14 5.18
N THR A 165 -31.81 12.63 6.23
CA THR A 165 -32.55 13.90 6.14
C THR A 165 -31.74 15.11 6.59
N ASP A 166 -30.88 14.98 7.61
CA ASP A 166 -30.24 16.13 8.26
C ASP A 166 -28.78 16.31 7.84
N MET A 167 -28.11 15.21 7.47
CA MET A 167 -26.67 15.20 7.15
C MET A 167 -26.45 15.13 5.63
N LEU A 168 -26.92 14.08 4.96
CA LEU A 168 -26.66 13.85 3.53
C LEU A 168 -27.35 14.84 2.58
N THR A 169 -28.32 15.62 3.07
CA THR A 169 -28.92 16.75 2.34
C THR A 169 -28.18 18.08 2.59
N ASN A 170 -27.33 18.14 3.61
CA ASN A 170 -26.72 19.36 4.09
C ASN A 170 -25.37 19.62 3.40
N ALA A 171 -25.32 20.65 2.57
CA ALA A 171 -24.10 21.04 1.84
C ALA A 171 -22.90 21.33 2.76
N SER A 172 -23.13 21.90 3.95
CA SER A 172 -22.05 22.18 4.91
C SER A 172 -21.49 20.90 5.53
N TYR A 173 -22.35 19.92 5.83
CA TYR A 173 -21.91 18.60 6.30
C TYR A 173 -21.09 17.91 5.21
N LEU A 174 -21.64 17.80 3.99
CA LEU A 174 -20.97 17.14 2.87
C LEU A 174 -19.62 17.81 2.53
N ALA A 175 -19.55 19.14 2.54
CA ALA A 175 -18.30 19.86 2.32
C ALA A 175 -17.27 19.56 3.42
N GLN A 176 -17.69 19.50 4.67
CA GLN A 176 -16.82 19.12 5.78
C GLN A 176 -16.32 17.68 5.64
N GLU A 177 -17.18 16.76 5.22
CA GLU A 177 -16.82 15.37 5.00
C GLU A 177 -15.83 15.20 3.84
N VAL A 178 -16.05 15.91 2.73
CA VAL A 178 -15.08 15.98 1.62
C VAL A 178 -13.71 16.45 2.10
N ARG A 179 -13.66 17.50 2.93
CA ARG A 179 -12.39 18.00 3.50
C ARG A 179 -11.72 16.95 4.37
N TYR A 180 -12.50 16.30 5.24
CA TYR A 180 -12.00 15.28 6.17
C TYR A 180 -11.41 14.07 5.42
N ILE A 181 -12.16 13.49 4.48
CA ILE A 181 -11.73 12.34 3.69
C ILE A 181 -10.47 12.66 2.87
N ILE A 182 -10.45 13.81 2.18
CA ILE A 182 -9.28 14.23 1.39
C ILE A 182 -8.08 14.44 2.32
N HIS A 183 -8.26 15.17 3.43
CA HIS A 183 -7.14 15.44 4.35
C HIS A 183 -6.54 14.17 4.92
N ASN A 184 -7.36 13.24 5.43
CA ASN A 184 -6.86 12.01 6.03
C ASN A 184 -6.17 11.10 5.02
N THR A 185 -6.71 11.02 3.79
CA THR A 185 -6.06 10.25 2.71
C THR A 185 -4.69 10.86 2.37
N LEU A 186 -4.60 12.19 2.29
CA LEU A 186 -3.34 12.90 2.07
C LEU A 186 -2.37 12.72 3.25
N LEU A 187 -2.86 12.75 4.49
CA LEU A 187 -2.05 12.55 5.68
C LEU A 187 -1.44 11.14 5.69
N GLN A 188 -2.24 10.10 5.43
CA GLN A 188 -1.77 8.72 5.30
C GLN A 188 -0.75 8.58 4.15
N LEU A 189 -1.01 9.22 3.01
CA LEU A 189 -0.10 9.18 1.87
C LEU A 189 1.28 9.76 2.22
N GLY A 190 1.30 10.92 2.87
CA GLY A 190 2.55 11.55 3.29
C GLY A 190 3.27 10.79 4.40
N GLN A 191 2.54 10.15 5.32
CA GLN A 191 3.12 9.27 6.35
C GLN A 191 3.85 8.08 5.70
N TRP A 192 3.19 7.34 4.81
CA TRP A 192 3.81 6.19 4.15
C TRP A 192 4.95 6.58 3.21
N HIS A 193 4.83 7.74 2.56
CA HIS A 193 5.93 8.28 1.76
C HIS A 193 7.15 8.59 2.64
N LEU A 194 6.95 9.29 3.76
CA LEU A 194 8.02 9.62 4.69
C LEU A 194 8.66 8.36 5.32
N ALA A 195 7.85 7.37 5.69
CA ALA A 195 8.35 6.07 6.15
C ALA A 195 9.22 5.39 5.07
N SER A 196 8.78 5.43 3.80
CA SER A 196 9.54 4.90 2.67
C SER A 196 10.88 5.62 2.46
N ASP A 197 10.94 6.94 2.66
CA ASP A 197 12.18 7.71 2.55
C ASP A 197 13.19 7.34 3.64
N TYR A 198 12.74 7.22 4.89
CA TYR A 198 13.59 6.74 5.99
C TYR A 198 14.09 5.31 5.75
N LEU A 199 13.23 4.42 5.26
CA LEU A 199 13.62 3.04 4.95
C LEU A 199 14.57 2.96 3.76
N LYS A 200 14.46 3.87 2.79
CA LYS A 200 15.41 3.97 1.69
C LYS A 200 16.80 4.36 2.19
N GLU A 201 16.89 5.36 3.08
CA GLU A 201 18.15 5.72 3.73
C GLU A 201 18.70 4.58 4.58
N LEU A 202 17.82 3.81 5.24
CA LEU A 202 18.22 2.63 6.00
C LEU A 202 18.80 1.53 5.10
N VAL A 203 18.24 1.30 3.91
CA VAL A 203 18.81 0.37 2.92
C VAL A 203 20.19 0.86 2.47
N GLU A 204 20.32 2.13 2.10
CA GLU A 204 21.62 2.72 1.71
C GLU A 204 22.66 2.61 2.84
N HIS A 205 22.22 2.79 4.09
CA HIS A 205 23.05 2.62 5.27
C HIS A 205 23.50 1.16 5.46
N ASP A 206 22.58 0.20 5.42
CA ASP A 206 22.87 -1.23 5.56
C ASP A 206 23.80 -1.72 4.42
N GLU A 207 23.64 -1.21 3.19
CA GLU A 207 24.51 -1.53 2.05
C GLU A 207 25.93 -0.95 2.20
N THR A 208 26.04 0.25 2.77
CA THR A 208 27.33 0.97 2.87
C THR A 208 28.16 0.52 4.07
N TYR A 209 27.52 0.37 5.23
CA TYR A 209 28.19 0.13 6.51
C TYR A 209 27.93 -1.28 7.07
N GLY A 210 26.89 -1.98 6.60
CA GLY A 210 26.39 -3.18 7.26
C GLY A 210 25.42 -2.85 8.40
N ARG A 211 24.77 -3.88 8.95
CA ARG A 211 23.66 -3.72 9.91
C ARG A 211 24.09 -3.34 11.33
N GLU A 212 25.24 -3.82 11.79
CA GLU A 212 25.71 -3.55 13.16
C GLU A 212 26.70 -2.38 13.22
N GLU A 213 27.23 -1.93 12.08
CA GLU A 213 28.03 -0.71 12.06
C GLU A 213 27.12 0.50 12.19
N ARG A 214 27.54 1.49 13.00
CA ARG A 214 26.77 2.72 13.26
C ARG A 214 25.33 2.45 13.70
N ILE A 215 25.17 1.47 14.60
CA ILE A 215 23.88 1.04 15.14
C ILE A 215 23.01 2.20 15.65
N VAL A 216 23.61 3.27 16.20
CA VAL A 216 22.88 4.47 16.64
C VAL A 216 22.16 5.14 15.47
N GLN A 217 22.85 5.40 14.36
CA GLN A 217 22.25 6.03 13.18
C GLN A 217 21.20 5.12 12.54
N ARG A 218 21.48 3.82 12.48
CA ARG A 218 20.50 2.82 12.03
C ARG A 218 19.23 2.83 12.88
N GLN A 219 19.39 2.89 14.20
CA GLN A 219 18.30 2.94 15.16
C GLN A 219 17.52 4.25 15.07
N GLU A 220 18.18 5.38 14.86
CA GLU A 220 17.53 6.68 14.62
C GLU A 220 16.60 6.65 13.40
N LEU A 221 17.05 6.04 12.29
CA LEU A 221 16.23 5.85 11.09
C LEU A 221 15.03 4.94 11.39
N MET A 222 15.26 3.79 12.04
CA MET A 222 14.18 2.85 12.39
C MET A 222 13.16 3.47 13.36
N ASN A 223 13.62 4.22 14.36
CA ASN A 223 12.78 4.94 15.31
C ASN A 223 11.95 6.02 14.62
N SER A 224 12.50 6.67 13.59
CA SER A 224 11.75 7.65 12.79
C SER A 224 10.63 6.98 11.99
N VAL A 225 10.89 5.83 11.37
CA VAL A 225 9.86 5.02 10.69
C VAL A 225 8.78 4.62 11.69
N ARG A 226 9.19 4.08 12.85
CA ARG A 226 8.28 3.69 13.93
C ARG A 226 7.39 4.85 14.34
N PHE A 227 7.96 6.01 14.65
CA PHE A 227 7.21 7.18 15.06
C PHE A 227 6.12 7.57 14.05
N VAL A 228 6.43 7.52 12.75
CA VAL A 228 5.45 7.79 11.68
C VAL A 228 4.32 6.75 11.67
N VAL A 229 4.66 5.47 11.82
CA VAL A 229 3.67 4.38 11.85
C VAL A 229 2.81 4.43 13.11
N GLU A 230 3.35 4.79 14.27
CA GLU A 230 2.59 4.98 15.52
C GLU A 230 1.47 6.02 15.34
N GLN A 231 1.75 7.12 14.63
CA GLN A 231 0.74 8.12 14.28
C GLN A 231 -0.35 7.54 13.35
N GLY A 232 0.04 6.69 12.40
CA GLY A 232 -0.89 5.96 11.54
C GLY A 232 -1.80 5.02 12.34
N ILE A 233 -1.24 4.28 13.29
CA ILE A 233 -1.99 3.41 14.22
C ILE A 233 -3.03 4.22 14.99
N GLU A 234 -2.66 5.40 15.52
CA GLU A 234 -3.59 6.25 16.25
C GLU A 234 -4.78 6.69 15.39
N ILE A 235 -4.52 7.09 14.14
CA ILE A 235 -5.57 7.51 13.19
C ILE A 235 -6.52 6.36 12.89
N VAL A 236 -5.99 5.21 12.46
CA VAL A 236 -6.80 4.05 12.07
C VAL A 236 -7.54 3.46 13.28
N SER A 237 -6.93 3.47 14.48
CA SER A 237 -7.60 3.07 15.73
C SER A 237 -8.81 3.96 16.04
N LYS A 238 -8.70 5.28 15.81
CA LYS A 238 -9.83 6.20 16.02
C LYS A 238 -10.98 5.92 15.05
N MET A 239 -10.67 5.63 13.78
CA MET A 239 -11.66 5.27 12.76
C MET A 239 -12.36 3.95 13.09
N ALA A 240 -11.59 2.90 13.40
CA ALA A 240 -12.12 1.63 13.86
C ALA A 240 -13.00 1.82 15.11
N GLY A 241 -12.54 2.63 16.06
CA GLY A 241 -13.29 2.94 17.27
C GLY A 241 -14.63 3.64 17.00
N GLN A 242 -14.75 4.47 15.96
CA GLN A 242 -16.02 5.09 15.57
C GLN A 242 -17.00 4.07 15.01
N ALA A 243 -16.55 3.22 14.07
CA ALA A 243 -17.37 2.14 13.50
C ALA A 243 -17.86 1.18 14.60
N ILE A 244 -16.98 0.78 15.52
CA ILE A 244 -17.33 -0.11 16.64
C ILE A 244 -18.39 0.52 17.54
N ARG A 245 -18.25 1.79 17.93
CA ARG A 245 -19.24 2.46 18.82
C ARG A 245 -20.65 2.48 18.23
N LYS A 246 -20.79 2.40 16.91
CA LYS A 246 -22.07 2.44 16.20
C LYS A 246 -22.67 1.06 15.95
N HIS A 247 -21.91 -0.01 16.17
CA HIS A 247 -22.40 -1.38 16.05
C HIS A 247 -23.59 -1.63 17.01
N PRO A 248 -24.64 -2.36 16.60
CA PRO A 248 -25.82 -2.60 17.44
C PRO A 248 -25.52 -3.19 18.82
N LYS A 249 -24.49 -4.04 18.94
CA LYS A 249 -24.08 -4.62 20.23
C LYS A 249 -23.48 -3.59 21.20
N PHE A 250 -22.90 -2.50 20.71
CA PHE A 250 -22.19 -1.51 21.53
C PHE A 250 -22.93 -0.17 21.62
N ALA A 251 -23.76 0.18 20.63
CA ALA A 251 -24.37 1.50 20.46
C ALA A 251 -25.10 2.02 21.70
N LYS A 252 -25.77 1.15 22.45
CA LYS A 252 -26.50 1.51 23.67
C LYS A 252 -25.61 1.96 24.84
N LEU A 253 -24.33 1.64 24.81
CA LEU A 253 -23.36 1.92 25.89
C LEU A 253 -22.68 3.29 25.75
N TRP A 254 -22.94 4.00 24.64
CA TRP A 254 -22.33 5.28 24.34
C TRP A 254 -23.35 6.40 24.41
N VAL A 255 -22.92 7.55 24.91
CA VAL A 255 -23.71 8.78 24.93
C VAL A 255 -22.87 9.92 24.39
N ARG A 256 -23.51 10.76 23.58
CA ARG A 256 -22.93 12.00 23.09
C ARG A 256 -23.18 13.13 24.09
N LEU A 257 -22.12 13.74 24.58
CA LEU A 257 -22.22 14.86 25.52
C LEU A 257 -22.38 16.20 24.80
N VAL A 258 -21.54 16.46 23.79
CA VAL A 258 -21.52 17.74 23.10
C VAL A 258 -20.94 17.58 21.69
N ASN A 259 -21.54 18.27 20.71
CA ASN A 259 -20.96 18.39 19.37
C ASN A 259 -19.85 19.46 19.41
N PHE A 260 -18.75 19.23 18.68
CA PHE A 260 -17.70 20.23 18.56
C PHE A 260 -18.13 21.37 17.64
N GLU A 261 -17.55 22.55 17.89
CA GLU A 261 -17.72 23.74 17.07
C GLU A 261 -16.47 23.96 16.21
N PRO A 262 -16.62 24.27 14.90
CA PRO A 262 -17.88 24.45 14.17
C PRO A 262 -18.65 23.14 13.97
N LYS A 263 -19.97 23.22 13.76
CA LYS A 263 -20.84 22.05 13.53
C LYS A 263 -20.25 21.06 12.52
N TRP A 264 -20.45 19.75 12.78
CA TRP A 264 -19.96 18.63 11.96
C TRP A 264 -18.44 18.36 12.02
N THR A 265 -17.76 18.82 13.07
CA THR A 265 -16.33 18.55 13.30
C THR A 265 -16.09 17.44 14.32
N GLY A 266 -17.10 16.63 14.61
CA GLY A 266 -17.07 15.57 15.60
C GLY A 266 -17.86 15.88 16.87
N ALA A 267 -17.81 14.96 17.83
CA ALA A 267 -18.47 15.09 19.11
C ALA A 267 -17.66 14.45 20.24
N ARG A 268 -17.85 14.97 21.47
CA ARG A 268 -17.39 14.30 22.69
C ARG A 268 -18.36 13.18 23.04
N ILE A 269 -17.85 11.97 23.03
CA ILE A 269 -18.57 10.74 23.34
C ILE A 269 -18.01 10.17 24.65
N GLU A 270 -18.90 9.72 25.52
CA GLU A 270 -18.56 9.02 26.76
C GLU A 270 -19.33 7.72 26.89
N VAL A 271 -18.80 6.84 27.74
CA VAL A 271 -19.47 5.60 28.13
C VAL A 271 -20.57 5.98 29.13
N LYS A 272 -21.76 5.40 28.99
CA LYS A 272 -22.85 5.63 29.95
C LYS A 272 -22.46 5.18 31.35
N SER A 273 -22.93 5.93 32.35
CA SER A 273 -22.66 5.68 33.77
C SER A 273 -23.87 5.21 34.57
N ASP A 274 -24.97 4.85 33.90
CA ASP A 274 -26.14 4.29 34.60
C ASP A 274 -25.85 2.85 35.08
N PRO A 275 -26.45 2.41 36.20
CA PRO A 275 -26.15 1.10 36.80
C PRO A 275 -26.37 -0.09 35.88
N ASP A 276 -27.39 -0.04 35.02
CA ASP A 276 -27.73 -1.12 34.09
C ASP A 276 -26.67 -1.24 32.98
N SER A 277 -26.22 -0.11 32.43
CA SER A 277 -25.13 -0.07 31.46
C SER A 277 -23.80 -0.49 32.11
N GLN A 278 -23.55 -0.13 33.37
CA GLN A 278 -22.26 -0.40 34.03
C GLN A 278 -21.97 -1.90 34.16
N ALA A 279 -22.98 -2.71 34.50
CA ALA A 279 -22.81 -4.17 34.58
C ALA A 279 -22.42 -4.78 33.22
N GLU A 280 -23.01 -4.27 32.13
CA GLU A 280 -22.69 -4.73 30.78
C GLU A 280 -21.32 -4.24 30.30
N ILE A 281 -20.94 -3.00 30.63
CA ILE A 281 -19.61 -2.45 30.38
C ILE A 281 -18.55 -3.30 31.08
N ASP A 282 -18.73 -3.61 32.36
CA ASP A 282 -17.79 -4.41 33.14
C ASP A 282 -17.63 -5.82 32.53
N ALA A 283 -18.74 -6.41 32.05
CA ALA A 283 -18.71 -7.68 31.34
C ALA A 283 -17.89 -7.62 30.05
N PHE A 284 -18.04 -6.57 29.23
CA PHE A 284 -17.24 -6.40 28.01
C PHE A 284 -15.76 -6.16 28.31
N VAL A 285 -15.45 -5.32 29.31
CA VAL A 285 -14.07 -5.02 29.73
C VAL A 285 -13.35 -6.29 30.16
N GLN A 286 -14.00 -7.15 30.93
CA GLN A 286 -13.43 -8.40 31.44
C GLN A 286 -13.47 -9.55 30.41
N SER A 287 -14.28 -9.43 29.36
CA SER A 287 -14.50 -10.50 28.39
C SER A 287 -13.26 -10.80 27.54
N ARG A 288 -12.89 -12.08 27.45
CA ARG A 288 -11.87 -12.59 26.54
C ARG A 288 -12.47 -13.09 25.22
N THR A 289 -13.40 -12.36 24.63
CA THR A 289 -13.94 -12.60 23.28
C THR A 289 -13.55 -11.50 22.31
N LEU A 290 -13.75 -11.69 21.00
CA LEU A 290 -13.53 -10.62 20.01
C LEU A 290 -14.33 -9.37 20.37
N HIS A 291 -15.59 -9.54 20.73
CA HIS A 291 -16.47 -8.46 21.18
C HIS A 291 -15.92 -7.68 22.39
N GLY A 292 -15.33 -8.37 23.36
CA GLY A 292 -14.65 -7.71 24.49
C GLY A 292 -13.47 -6.86 24.04
N ALA A 293 -12.66 -7.36 23.10
CA ALA A 293 -11.53 -6.61 22.56
C ALA A 293 -11.94 -5.41 21.70
N LEU A 294 -12.95 -5.58 20.85
CA LEU A 294 -13.57 -4.49 20.10
C LEU A 294 -14.08 -3.41 21.07
N PHE A 295 -14.72 -3.78 22.17
CA PHE A 295 -15.14 -2.78 23.15
C PHE A 295 -13.93 -2.09 23.81
N ARG A 296 -12.93 -2.84 24.29
CA ARG A 296 -11.77 -2.25 24.98
C ARG A 296 -11.00 -1.24 24.13
N ILE A 297 -10.86 -1.46 22.81
CA ILE A 297 -10.13 -0.52 21.93
C ILE A 297 -10.80 0.85 21.82
N THR A 298 -12.10 0.93 22.09
CA THR A 298 -12.88 2.18 22.02
C THR A 298 -12.75 3.04 23.28
N LEU A 299 -12.21 2.49 24.37
CA LEU A 299 -12.01 3.18 25.64
C LEU A 299 -10.74 4.03 25.60
N LYS A 300 -10.70 5.10 26.41
CA LYS A 300 -9.51 5.96 26.53
C LYS A 300 -8.51 5.34 27.53
N TRP A 301 -7.44 4.75 27.03
CA TRP A 301 -6.34 4.19 27.84
C TRP A 301 -5.01 4.91 27.58
N SER A 302 -4.01 4.67 28.43
CA SER A 302 -2.66 5.18 28.18
C SER A 302 -2.06 4.59 26.89
N GLN A 303 -1.06 5.25 26.28
CA GLN A 303 -0.42 4.75 25.04
C GLN A 303 0.18 3.34 25.20
N LEU A 304 0.73 3.02 26.37
CA LEU A 304 1.31 1.69 26.65
C LEU A 304 0.24 0.61 26.69
N GLU A 305 -0.92 0.90 27.27
CA GLU A 305 -2.07 0.00 27.28
C GLU A 305 -2.71 -0.08 25.89
N GLN A 306 -2.66 0.99 25.10
CA GLN A 306 -3.22 0.99 23.75
C GLN A 306 -2.61 -0.10 22.87
N TYR A 307 -1.29 -0.31 22.90
CA TYR A 307 -0.65 -1.36 22.10
C TYR A 307 -1.02 -2.78 22.54
N SER A 308 -1.16 -3.03 23.85
CA SER A 308 -1.59 -4.34 24.33
C SER A 308 -3.05 -4.63 23.95
N LEU A 309 -3.90 -3.59 23.93
CA LEU A 309 -5.28 -3.69 23.45
C LEU A 309 -5.36 -3.92 21.94
N ILE A 310 -4.53 -3.24 21.14
CA ILE A 310 -4.46 -3.47 19.68
C ILE A 310 -4.00 -4.91 19.42
N LYS A 311 -2.97 -5.37 20.13
CA LYS A 311 -2.47 -6.75 20.02
C LYS A 311 -3.56 -7.76 20.36
N ASP A 312 -4.25 -7.59 21.49
CA ASP A 312 -5.36 -8.46 21.91
C ASP A 312 -6.51 -8.45 20.87
N LEU A 313 -6.84 -7.30 20.29
CA LEU A 313 -7.82 -7.21 19.21
C LEU A 313 -7.37 -7.96 17.96
N CYS A 314 -6.16 -7.73 17.48
CA CYS A 314 -5.64 -8.35 16.26
C CYS A 314 -5.52 -9.88 16.41
N GLU A 315 -5.06 -10.37 17.57
CA GLU A 315 -4.96 -11.80 17.86
C GLU A 315 -6.32 -12.50 17.87
N ARG A 316 -7.35 -11.84 18.39
CA ARG A 316 -8.71 -12.37 18.40
C ARG A 316 -9.31 -12.34 17.02
N PHE A 317 -9.20 -11.20 16.34
CA PHE A 317 -9.71 -11.01 14.99
C PHE A 317 -9.14 -12.04 14.00
N ALA A 318 -7.84 -12.35 14.10
CA ALA A 318 -7.20 -13.36 13.27
C ALA A 318 -7.65 -14.81 13.54
N LYS A 319 -8.27 -15.08 14.70
CA LYS A 319 -8.76 -16.40 15.11
C LYS A 319 -10.27 -16.54 14.95
N THR A 320 -10.94 -15.47 14.56
CA THR A 320 -12.40 -15.43 14.44
C THR A 320 -12.86 -16.12 13.16
N ASP A 321 -13.99 -16.82 13.24
CA ASP A 321 -14.59 -17.49 12.11
C ASP A 321 -15.36 -16.51 11.21
N GLN A 322 -15.63 -16.92 9.96
CA GLN A 322 -16.31 -16.04 9.01
C GLN A 322 -17.71 -15.62 9.50
N SER A 323 -18.41 -16.49 10.24
CA SER A 323 -19.75 -16.18 10.77
C SER A 323 -19.74 -15.03 11.76
N GLU A 324 -18.78 -14.99 12.71
CA GLU A 324 -18.68 -13.87 13.65
C GLU A 324 -18.16 -12.60 12.95
N LEU A 325 -17.35 -12.70 11.89
CA LEU A 325 -16.97 -11.54 11.06
C LEU A 325 -18.15 -10.95 10.29
N ASP A 326 -18.99 -11.80 9.70
CA ASP A 326 -20.19 -11.38 8.96
C ASP A 326 -21.17 -10.63 9.88
N GLU A 327 -21.27 -11.03 11.16
CA GLU A 327 -22.09 -10.33 12.17
C GLU A 327 -21.63 -8.90 12.45
N LEU A 328 -20.33 -8.59 12.33
CA LEU A 328 -19.79 -7.26 12.62
C LEU A 328 -20.10 -6.24 11.53
N GLY A 329 -20.35 -6.72 10.32
CA GLY A 329 -20.53 -5.88 9.14
C GLY A 329 -19.21 -5.37 8.55
N GLU A 330 -19.26 -5.08 7.25
CA GLU A 330 -18.13 -4.65 6.44
C GLU A 330 -17.33 -3.47 7.03
N PRO A 331 -17.94 -2.37 7.53
CA PRO A 331 -17.17 -1.22 8.02
C PRO A 331 -16.23 -1.54 9.18
N ILE A 332 -16.63 -2.44 10.08
CA ILE A 332 -15.80 -2.85 11.23
C ILE A 332 -14.70 -3.80 10.74
N VAL A 333 -15.05 -4.77 9.91
CA VAL A 333 -14.10 -5.73 9.34
C VAL A 333 -13.00 -5.00 8.57
N GLU A 334 -13.36 -4.04 7.71
CA GLU A 334 -12.40 -3.24 6.96
C GLU A 334 -11.53 -2.37 7.87
N SER A 335 -12.13 -1.65 8.82
CA SER A 335 -11.37 -0.76 9.72
C SER A 335 -10.40 -1.55 10.62
N VAL A 336 -10.81 -2.71 11.13
CA VAL A 336 -9.96 -3.58 11.95
C VAL A 336 -8.89 -4.26 11.10
N SER A 337 -9.21 -4.65 9.86
CA SER A 337 -8.21 -5.19 8.93
C SER A 337 -7.14 -4.16 8.58
N GLN A 338 -7.53 -2.90 8.37
CA GLN A 338 -6.59 -1.81 8.15
C GLN A 338 -5.73 -1.57 9.41
N LEU A 339 -6.33 -1.52 10.60
CA LEU A 339 -5.60 -1.36 11.86
C LEU A 339 -4.57 -2.47 12.03
N LYS A 340 -4.99 -3.71 11.75
CA LYS A 340 -4.15 -4.88 11.82
C LYS A 340 -2.99 -4.79 10.83
N SER A 341 -3.21 -4.39 9.57
CA SER A 341 -2.13 -4.22 8.59
C SER A 341 -1.05 -3.23 9.06
N VAL A 342 -1.48 -2.06 9.55
CA VAL A 342 -0.54 -1.05 10.07
C VAL A 342 0.18 -1.56 11.33
N PHE A 343 -0.51 -2.28 12.20
CA PHE A 343 0.06 -2.86 13.42
C PHE A 343 1.05 -3.99 13.12
N ASP A 344 0.74 -4.87 12.17
CA ASP A 344 1.63 -5.93 11.70
C ASP A 344 2.93 -5.32 11.15
N PHE A 345 2.83 -4.25 10.34
CA PHE A 345 4.01 -3.50 9.90
C PHE A 345 4.80 -2.93 11.09
N TYR A 346 4.12 -2.36 12.09
CA TYR A 346 4.78 -1.85 13.30
C TYR A 346 5.53 -2.93 14.08
N LEU A 347 4.99 -4.15 14.17
CA LEU A 347 5.65 -5.29 14.82
C LEU A 347 6.93 -5.69 14.08
N LEU A 348 6.93 -5.65 12.75
CA LEU A 348 8.10 -5.93 11.91
C LEU A 348 9.26 -4.92 12.13
N LEU A 349 9.00 -3.75 12.74
CA LEU A 349 10.03 -2.76 13.08
C LEU A 349 10.81 -3.11 14.37
N GLY A 350 10.43 -4.13 15.14
CA GLY A 350 11.17 -4.62 16.32
C GLY A 350 10.76 -4.02 17.68
N ILE A 351 11.58 -4.05 18.73
CA ILE A 351 11.24 -3.49 20.07
C ILE A 351 11.76 -2.05 20.20
N ARG A 352 10.95 -1.15 20.79
CA ARG A 352 11.31 0.26 21.02
C ARG A 352 12.25 0.33 22.21
N GLN A 353 13.38 1.02 22.10
CA GLN A 353 14.20 1.25 23.28
C GLN A 353 13.55 2.38 24.11
N PRO A 354 13.38 2.20 25.42
CA PRO A 354 12.60 3.13 26.26
C PRO A 354 13.17 4.55 26.37
N GLU A 355 14.38 4.80 25.84
CA GLU A 355 15.06 6.10 25.90
C GLU A 355 14.77 7.02 24.68
N ASP A 356 13.89 6.60 23.77
CA ASP A 356 13.65 7.29 22.50
C ASP A 356 12.95 8.65 22.69
N GLN A 357 13.76 9.71 22.76
CA GLN A 357 13.33 11.09 22.54
C GLN A 357 12.72 11.22 21.13
N PHE A 358 11.76 12.13 20.98
CA PHE A 358 11.24 12.55 19.68
C PHE A 358 12.41 12.73 18.69
N PRO A 359 12.41 12.04 17.53
CA PRO A 359 13.47 12.25 16.56
C PRO A 359 13.49 13.73 16.20
N ALA A 360 14.60 14.43 16.45
CA ALA A 360 14.76 15.84 16.14
C ALA A 360 14.90 16.09 14.63
N ASP A 361 14.21 15.31 13.80
CA ASP A 361 14.29 15.37 12.35
C ASP A 361 13.50 16.56 11.80
N LYS A 362 14.09 17.27 10.86
CA LYS A 362 13.47 18.38 10.14
C LYS A 362 12.34 17.90 9.22
N ARG A 363 12.43 16.69 8.67
CA ARG A 363 11.41 16.09 7.79
C ARG A 363 10.09 15.90 8.52
N LEU A 364 10.12 15.37 9.73
CA LEU A 364 8.92 15.21 10.57
C LEU A 364 8.27 16.56 10.89
N ARG A 365 9.08 17.58 11.20
CA ARG A 365 8.59 18.94 11.44
C ARG A 365 7.97 19.56 10.19
N HIS A 366 8.66 19.51 9.06
CA HIS A 366 8.12 20.00 7.79
C HIS A 366 6.85 19.24 7.39
N PHE A 367 6.80 17.92 7.57
CA PHE A 367 5.61 17.13 7.28
C PHE A 367 4.42 17.60 8.13
N LYS A 368 4.64 17.83 9.43
CA LYS A 368 3.60 18.39 10.32
C LYS A 368 3.13 19.78 9.85
N GLU A 369 4.06 20.70 9.60
CA GLU A 369 3.77 22.07 9.14
C GLU A 369 3.03 22.07 7.79
N ASN A 370 3.43 21.19 6.87
CA ASN A 370 2.81 21.03 5.57
C ASN A 370 1.41 20.41 5.68
N SER A 371 1.21 19.45 6.59
CA SER A 371 -0.10 18.88 6.89
C SER A 371 -1.06 19.93 7.46
N GLU A 372 -0.60 20.74 8.41
CA GLU A 372 -1.38 21.88 8.95
C GLU A 372 -1.72 22.90 7.85
N THR A 373 -0.77 23.16 6.94
CA THR A 373 -0.99 24.03 5.77
C THR A 373 -2.01 23.43 4.80
N ALA A 374 -1.94 22.13 4.54
CA ALA A 374 -2.88 21.40 3.68
C ALA A 374 -4.29 21.42 4.27
N GLN A 375 -4.44 21.17 5.58
CA GLN A 375 -5.72 21.32 6.29
C GLN A 375 -6.24 22.76 6.16
N GLY A 376 -5.37 23.77 6.31
CA GLY A 376 -5.72 25.18 6.14
C GLY A 376 -6.08 25.57 4.69
N ILE A 377 -5.63 24.82 3.68
CA ILE A 377 -6.07 24.98 2.29
C ILE A 377 -7.48 24.41 2.14
N LEU A 378 -7.72 23.20 2.63
CA LEU A 378 -9.00 22.50 2.54
C LEU A 378 -10.10 23.25 3.30
N ASN A 379 -9.82 23.72 4.52
CA ASN A 379 -10.77 24.50 5.33
C ASN A 379 -11.15 25.82 4.67
N ASN A 380 -10.24 26.45 3.91
CA ASN A 380 -10.51 27.71 3.23
C ASN A 380 -11.17 27.54 1.85
N ALA A 381 -11.23 26.31 1.32
CA ALA A 381 -11.88 26.03 0.05
C ALA A 381 -13.40 26.17 0.20
N ALA A 382 -14.03 27.03 -0.60
CA ALA A 382 -15.47 27.24 -0.58
C ALA A 382 -16.18 26.12 -1.37
N LEU A 383 -16.25 24.93 -0.78
CA LEU A 383 -16.77 23.71 -1.42
C LEU A 383 -18.31 23.69 -1.46
N GLU A 384 -18.94 24.27 -0.45
CA GLU A 384 -20.40 24.27 -0.21
C GLU A 384 -21.17 24.82 -1.42
N ARG A 385 -20.63 25.84 -2.10
CA ARG A 385 -21.28 26.45 -3.28
C ARG A 385 -21.39 25.51 -4.48
N HIS A 386 -20.62 24.43 -4.50
CA HIS A 386 -20.61 23.44 -5.58
C HIS A 386 -21.45 22.20 -5.24
N ILE A 387 -21.71 21.96 -3.95
CA ILE A 387 -22.39 20.75 -3.45
C ILE A 387 -23.85 21.10 -3.19
N LYS A 388 -24.77 20.48 -3.95
CA LYS A 388 -26.23 20.68 -3.78
C LYS A 388 -26.89 19.59 -2.93
N GLY A 389 -26.15 18.55 -2.58
CA GLY A 389 -26.61 17.31 -1.95
C GLY A 389 -25.69 16.15 -2.36
N LEU A 390 -25.85 14.98 -1.74
CA LEU A 390 -24.98 13.83 -1.95
C LEU A 390 -24.86 13.43 -3.43
N ASP A 391 -25.98 13.35 -4.16
CA ASP A 391 -25.99 12.95 -5.58
C ASP A 391 -25.22 13.91 -6.49
N SER A 392 -25.08 15.18 -6.09
CA SER A 392 -24.29 16.13 -6.86
C SER A 392 -22.80 15.78 -6.90
N LEU A 393 -22.30 15.03 -5.91
CA LEU A 393 -20.92 14.55 -5.84
C LEU A 393 -20.65 13.43 -6.85
N ALA A 394 -21.69 12.72 -7.30
CA ALA A 394 -21.60 11.70 -8.37
C ALA A 394 -21.34 12.31 -9.76
N SER A 395 -21.37 13.64 -9.88
CA SER A 395 -21.11 14.35 -11.13
C SER A 395 -19.63 14.72 -11.29
N GLU A 396 -19.04 14.29 -12.41
CA GLU A 396 -17.68 14.66 -12.79
C GLU A 396 -17.47 16.19 -12.84
N ALA A 397 -18.51 16.95 -13.21
CA ALA A 397 -18.45 18.41 -13.26
C ALA A 397 -18.35 19.04 -11.87
N THR A 398 -19.04 18.49 -10.87
CA THR A 398 -18.96 18.94 -9.47
C THR A 398 -17.58 18.62 -8.90
N LEU A 399 -17.11 17.38 -9.12
CA LEU A 399 -15.79 16.93 -8.66
C LEU A 399 -14.66 17.82 -9.22
N LYS A 400 -14.68 18.12 -10.52
CA LYS A 400 -13.72 19.03 -11.16
C LYS A 400 -13.73 20.44 -10.53
N LYS A 401 -14.89 20.97 -10.15
CA LYS A 401 -14.99 22.28 -9.49
C LYS A 401 -14.45 22.28 -8.07
N ILE A 402 -14.68 21.19 -7.32
CA ILE A 402 -14.12 21.00 -5.97
C ILE A 402 -12.59 21.01 -6.04
N TRP A 403 -12.01 20.15 -6.88
CA TRP A 403 -10.56 20.06 -7.01
C TRP A 403 -9.93 21.33 -7.59
N SER A 404 -10.59 21.99 -8.55
CA SER A 404 -10.10 23.26 -9.08
C SER A 404 -10.03 24.36 -8.01
N GLU A 405 -10.91 24.36 -7.01
CA GLU A 405 -10.84 25.31 -5.90
C GLU A 405 -9.69 24.99 -4.93
N ILE A 406 -9.52 23.71 -4.60
CA ILE A 406 -8.42 23.23 -3.77
C ILE A 406 -7.07 23.56 -4.44
N ASP A 407 -6.90 23.20 -5.71
CA ASP A 407 -5.69 23.46 -6.49
C ASP A 407 -5.39 24.95 -6.58
N LYS A 408 -6.41 25.78 -6.85
CA LYS A 408 -6.24 27.24 -6.93
C LYS A 408 -5.74 27.82 -5.61
N LEU A 409 -6.28 27.36 -4.48
CA LEU A 409 -5.83 27.81 -3.15
C LEU A 409 -4.45 27.28 -2.81
N SER A 410 -4.15 26.03 -3.16
CA SER A 410 -2.85 25.41 -2.97
C SER A 410 -1.78 26.15 -3.76
N LEU A 411 -1.96 26.33 -5.07
CA LEU A 411 -1.05 27.09 -5.92
C LEU A 411 -0.87 28.54 -5.45
N LYS A 412 -1.92 29.17 -4.90
CA LYS A 412 -1.83 30.52 -4.33
C LYS A 412 -1.01 30.56 -3.04
N LYS A 413 -1.15 29.57 -2.15
CA LYS A 413 -0.49 29.56 -0.83
C LYS A 413 0.92 28.95 -0.87
N SER A 414 1.10 27.84 -1.56
CA SER A 414 2.33 27.02 -1.55
C SER A 414 3.01 26.87 -2.92
N ARG A 415 2.39 27.33 -4.01
CA ARG A 415 2.90 27.19 -5.40
C ARG A 415 3.09 25.74 -5.87
N GLN A 416 2.44 24.80 -5.20
CA GLN A 416 2.47 23.36 -5.45
C GLN A 416 1.05 22.81 -5.36
N THR A 417 0.82 21.54 -5.74
CA THR A 417 -0.44 20.87 -5.42
C THR A 417 -0.50 20.46 -3.95
N VAL A 418 -1.68 20.10 -3.45
CA VAL A 418 -1.83 19.61 -2.06
C VAL A 418 -1.13 18.27 -1.85
N GLU A 419 -1.04 17.43 -2.88
CA GLU A 419 -0.27 16.18 -2.87
C GLU A 419 1.24 16.43 -2.80
N GLU A 420 1.75 17.37 -3.60
CA GLU A 420 3.17 17.75 -3.55
C GLU A 420 3.54 18.37 -2.20
N LEU A 421 2.63 19.15 -1.60
CA LEU A 421 2.83 19.80 -0.31
C LEU A 421 3.09 18.80 0.83
N ILE A 422 2.36 17.68 0.86
CA ILE A 422 2.58 16.60 1.85
C ILE A 422 3.83 15.74 1.55
N GLY A 423 4.60 16.10 0.53
CA GLY A 423 5.82 15.41 0.09
C GLY A 423 5.60 14.36 -0.99
N TYR A 424 4.36 14.09 -1.41
CA TYR A 424 4.12 13.07 -2.44
C TYR A 424 4.42 13.60 -3.84
N GLU A 425 5.57 13.23 -4.37
CA GLU A 425 5.89 13.42 -5.79
C GLU A 425 5.39 12.23 -6.59
N LYS A 426 4.40 12.47 -7.46
CA LYS A 426 3.90 11.43 -8.36
C LYS A 426 5.08 10.88 -9.18
N PRO A 427 5.35 9.56 -9.13
CA PRO A 427 6.45 9.00 -9.89
C PRO A 427 6.24 9.34 -11.37
N ALA A 428 7.23 10.00 -11.97
CA ALA A 428 7.21 10.28 -13.39
C ALA A 428 6.92 8.96 -14.13
N SER A 429 5.99 8.96 -15.08
CA SER A 429 5.75 7.80 -15.94
C SER A 429 7.01 7.55 -16.78
N ARG A 430 7.96 6.81 -16.20
CA ARG A 430 9.22 6.48 -16.86
C ARG A 430 8.95 5.29 -17.76
N TRP A 431 8.89 5.56 -19.06
CA TRP A 431 9.19 4.52 -20.03
C TRP A 431 10.65 4.17 -19.83
N TYR A 432 10.94 2.98 -19.27
CA TYR A 432 12.30 2.49 -19.14
C TYR A 432 12.85 2.13 -20.53
N THR A 433 13.28 3.12 -21.31
CA THR A 433 14.38 2.90 -22.26
C THR A 433 15.64 2.86 -21.42
N ARG A 434 16.11 1.66 -21.05
CA ARG A 434 17.48 1.47 -20.54
C ARG A 434 18.41 2.13 -21.55
N ILE A 435 18.97 3.30 -21.21
CA ILE A 435 20.05 3.92 -21.97
C ILE A 435 21.23 2.97 -21.76
N LEU A 436 21.58 2.21 -22.81
CA LEU A 436 22.77 1.38 -22.82
C LEU A 436 23.99 2.27 -22.48
N PRO A 437 24.93 1.81 -21.64
CA PRO A 437 26.24 2.40 -21.58
C PRO A 437 26.80 2.44 -23.01
N ARG A 438 27.16 3.63 -23.51
CA ARG A 438 27.87 3.76 -24.78
C ARG A 438 29.10 2.86 -24.69
N ARG A 439 29.14 1.83 -25.53
CA ARG A 439 30.29 0.94 -25.69
C ARG A 439 31.53 1.83 -25.85
N PRO A 440 32.57 1.72 -25.00
CA PRO A 440 33.80 2.46 -25.22
C PRO A 440 34.29 2.12 -26.62
N ALA A 441 34.58 3.17 -27.40
CA ALA A 441 35.15 3.00 -28.73
C ALA A 441 36.41 2.14 -28.61
N PRO A 442 36.62 1.17 -29.52
CA PRO A 442 37.82 0.36 -29.51
C PRO A 442 39.03 1.29 -29.56
N SER A 443 39.89 1.15 -28.55
CA SER A 443 41.18 1.78 -28.44
C SER A 443 41.99 1.46 -29.70
N SER A 444 42.13 2.44 -30.59
CA SER A 444 43.12 2.40 -31.65
C SER A 444 44.50 2.44 -30.99
N SER A 445 45.15 1.28 -30.97
CA SER A 445 46.56 1.14 -30.69
C SER A 445 47.38 1.85 -31.77
N SER A 446 47.98 2.98 -31.39
CA SER A 446 49.15 3.50 -32.10
C SER A 446 50.10 4.06 -31.05
N GLN A 447 51.29 3.46 -31.03
CA GLN A 447 52.41 3.73 -30.13
C GLN A 447 52.83 5.21 -30.10
N PRO A 448 53.50 5.64 -29.02
CA PRO A 448 53.95 7.02 -28.85
C PRO A 448 55.23 7.25 -29.64
N THR A 449 55.18 8.16 -30.61
CA THR A 449 56.40 8.80 -31.12
C THR A 449 56.50 10.18 -30.50
N GLN A 450 57.43 10.32 -29.57
CA GLN A 450 57.87 11.60 -29.04
C GLN A 450 58.41 12.47 -30.18
N GLN A 451 57.88 13.68 -30.35
CA GLN A 451 58.64 14.79 -30.91
C GLN A 451 58.43 16.07 -30.11
N LEU A 452 59.56 16.77 -29.99
CA LEU A 452 59.89 17.86 -29.09
C LEU A 452 59.12 19.17 -29.33
N ARG A 453 58.89 19.88 -28.22
CA ARG A 453 58.92 21.35 -28.00
C ARG A 453 58.75 22.27 -29.21
N GLN A 454 57.82 23.24 -29.09
CA GLN A 454 58.18 24.66 -29.06
C GLN A 454 57.08 25.55 -28.44
N PRO A 455 57.45 26.59 -27.67
CA PRO A 455 56.55 27.67 -27.26
C PRO A 455 56.76 28.95 -28.10
N ARG A 456 55.68 29.63 -28.51
CA ARG A 456 55.53 31.11 -28.54
C ARG A 456 54.28 31.61 -29.30
N GLU A 457 53.43 32.32 -28.54
CA GLU A 457 52.94 33.72 -28.74
C GLU A 457 52.05 34.16 -29.94
N PRO A 458 51.28 35.26 -29.75
CA PRO A 458 49.95 35.48 -30.30
C PRO A 458 49.93 36.36 -31.57
N LYS A 459 48.81 36.34 -32.33
CA LYS A 459 48.30 37.52 -33.05
C LYS A 459 46.92 37.33 -33.70
N VAL A 460 46.01 38.21 -33.29
CA VAL A 460 45.16 39.13 -34.07
C VAL A 460 44.03 38.60 -34.96
N HIS A 461 42.89 39.25 -34.74
CA HIS A 461 41.55 39.16 -35.32
C HIS A 461 41.46 39.21 -36.85
N GLN A 462 40.48 38.47 -37.38
CA GLN A 462 39.61 38.94 -38.45
C GLN A 462 38.14 38.65 -38.10
N ILE A 463 37.28 39.54 -38.57
CA ILE A 463 35.91 39.87 -38.15
C ILE A 463 34.95 39.48 -39.31
N HIS A 464 33.89 38.69 -39.07
CA HIS A 464 32.43 38.92 -39.28
C HIS A 464 31.77 37.70 -39.99
N PRO A 465 30.43 37.49 -40.00
CA PRO A 465 29.48 37.50 -38.88
C PRO A 465 28.37 36.38 -38.97
N THR A 466 27.59 36.24 -37.89
CA THR A 466 26.15 35.83 -37.74
C THR A 466 25.59 34.54 -38.41
N VAL A 467 24.95 33.68 -37.61
CA VAL A 467 23.47 33.44 -37.52
C VAL A 467 23.22 32.11 -36.79
N GLU A 468 22.59 32.21 -35.63
CA GLU A 468 21.93 31.11 -34.91
C GLU A 468 20.68 30.66 -35.68
N HIS A 469 20.49 29.35 -35.83
CA HIS A 469 19.21 28.79 -36.26
C HIS A 469 18.52 28.10 -35.09
N GLU A 470 17.35 28.63 -34.75
CA GLU A 470 16.35 28.04 -33.86
C GLU A 470 15.91 26.64 -34.30
N PRO A 471 15.47 25.80 -33.35
CA PRO A 471 15.00 24.45 -33.63
C PRO A 471 13.67 24.42 -34.39
N VAL A 472 13.65 23.60 -35.44
CA VAL A 472 12.55 23.37 -36.37
C VAL A 472 11.33 22.73 -35.67
N LYS A 473 10.20 23.43 -35.74
CA LYS A 473 8.84 22.87 -35.59
C LYS A 473 8.54 21.97 -36.79
N LEU A 474 8.16 20.73 -36.55
CA LEU A 474 7.50 19.88 -37.56
C LEU A 474 6.03 19.68 -37.17
N THR A 475 5.17 20.47 -37.80
CA THR A 475 3.73 20.25 -37.93
C THR A 475 3.42 19.21 -39.04
N PRO A 476 2.21 18.62 -39.04
CA PRO A 476 1.87 17.41 -39.78
C PRO A 476 1.65 17.66 -41.28
N VAL A 477 1.97 16.65 -42.10
CA VAL A 477 1.68 16.63 -43.54
C VAL A 477 0.23 16.16 -43.75
N SER A 478 -0.52 16.96 -44.51
CA SER A 478 -1.83 16.63 -45.11
C SER A 478 -1.63 16.16 -46.55
N ASP A 479 -2.57 15.37 -47.08
CA ASP A 479 -3.00 15.34 -48.50
C ASP A 479 -4.44 14.77 -48.50
N VAL A 480 -5.47 15.44 -49.03
CA VAL A 480 -5.95 15.46 -50.44
C VAL A 480 -7.17 16.43 -50.51
N PRO A 481 -7.55 17.02 -51.68
CA PRO A 481 -7.73 18.47 -51.81
C PRO A 481 -9.17 19.01 -52.07
N SER A 482 -9.28 20.33 -51.82
CA SER A 482 -9.88 21.41 -52.63
C SER A 482 -11.28 21.27 -53.25
N ALA A 483 -12.22 22.10 -52.77
CA ALA A 483 -13.17 22.83 -53.61
C ALA A 483 -13.64 24.15 -52.96
N LYS A 484 -13.07 25.26 -53.44
CA LYS A 484 -13.58 26.64 -53.63
C LYS A 484 -14.74 27.19 -52.75
N ASN A 485 -14.38 28.21 -51.96
CA ASN A 485 -15.01 29.53 -51.63
C ASN A 485 -16.30 29.98 -52.38
N PRO A 486 -17.06 31.01 -51.89
CA PRO A 486 -16.76 31.95 -50.79
C PRO A 486 -17.92 32.25 -49.78
N GLU A 487 -17.54 32.93 -48.69
CA GLU A 487 -18.33 33.87 -47.84
C GLU A 487 -19.18 34.89 -48.65
N PRO A 488 -20.17 35.63 -48.09
CA PRO A 488 -20.06 36.33 -46.79
C PRO A 488 -21.36 36.57 -45.95
N GLU A 489 -21.12 37.13 -44.75
CA GLU A 489 -21.93 38.12 -43.99
C GLU A 489 -23.09 37.68 -43.04
N GLU A 490 -22.95 38.14 -41.79
CA GLU A 490 -23.91 38.25 -40.67
C GLU A 490 -25.19 39.07 -41.04
N PRO A 491 -26.29 39.21 -40.25
CA PRO A 491 -26.42 39.08 -38.78
C PRO A 491 -27.75 38.52 -38.18
N VAL A 492 -27.70 38.22 -36.88
CA VAL A 492 -28.71 38.34 -35.81
C VAL A 492 -30.22 38.20 -36.16
N THR A 493 -30.90 37.23 -35.54
CA THR A 493 -32.24 37.48 -34.92
C THR A 493 -32.63 36.45 -33.87
N ARG A 494 -33.08 36.96 -32.72
CA ARG A 494 -33.77 36.23 -31.63
C ARG A 494 -35.14 35.73 -32.10
N THR A 495 -35.50 34.50 -31.73
CA THR A 495 -36.89 34.17 -31.35
C THR A 495 -36.92 32.92 -30.47
N LYS A 496 -37.56 33.02 -29.30
CA LYS A 496 -38.01 31.88 -28.48
C LYS A 496 -39.33 31.29 -29.08
N PRO A 497 -40.05 30.38 -28.41
CA PRO A 497 -40.20 28.98 -28.81
C PRO A 497 -41.61 28.68 -29.33
N LYS A 498 -41.81 27.52 -29.97
CA LYS A 498 -43.16 27.03 -30.30
C LYS A 498 -43.34 25.59 -29.83
N VAL A 499 -44.14 25.45 -28.77
CA VAL A 499 -44.76 24.21 -28.30
C VAL A 499 -45.94 23.87 -29.21
N LYS A 500 -46.13 22.57 -29.51
CA LYS A 500 -47.41 21.86 -29.72
C LYS A 500 -47.09 20.35 -29.79
N THR A 501 -47.28 19.60 -28.70
CA THR A 501 -48.46 18.78 -28.33
C THR A 501 -48.51 17.37 -28.95
N VAL A 502 -48.35 16.38 -28.05
CA VAL A 502 -49.21 15.19 -27.82
C VAL A 502 -49.40 14.16 -28.96
N GLY A 503 -48.99 12.92 -28.67
CA GLY A 503 -49.41 11.71 -29.39
C GLY A 503 -48.86 10.43 -28.77
N VAL A 504 -49.58 9.88 -27.77
CA VAL A 504 -49.54 8.47 -27.27
C VAL A 504 -51.02 8.21 -26.88
N PRO A 505 -51.70 7.07 -27.18
CA PRO A 505 -51.25 5.71 -26.85
C PRO A 505 -51.68 4.55 -27.79
N HIS A 506 -50.92 3.44 -27.73
CA HIS A 506 -51.44 2.11 -28.03
C HIS A 506 -50.87 1.07 -27.04
N GLU A 507 -51.72 0.67 -26.10
CA GLU A 507 -51.78 -0.66 -25.45
C GLU A 507 -52.45 -1.62 -26.46
N GLN A 508 -52.20 -2.93 -26.60
CA GLN A 508 -51.92 -4.08 -25.69
C GLN A 508 -51.68 -5.31 -26.63
N PRO A 509 -51.46 -6.59 -26.22
CA PRO A 509 -51.24 -7.19 -24.89
C PRO A 509 -50.04 -8.19 -24.79
N GLU A 510 -49.73 -8.57 -23.54
CA GLU A 510 -48.89 -9.70 -23.06
C GLU A 510 -49.39 -11.07 -23.58
N VAL A 511 -48.65 -12.19 -23.61
CA VAL A 511 -47.93 -12.93 -22.53
C VAL A 511 -46.98 -14.00 -23.18
N PRO A 512 -46.27 -14.87 -22.43
CA PRO A 512 -44.89 -14.77 -21.94
C PRO A 512 -43.90 -15.72 -22.68
N LEU A 513 -42.62 -15.36 -22.73
CA LEU A 513 -41.55 -16.37 -22.75
C LEU A 513 -40.59 -16.06 -21.62
N GLU A 514 -40.53 -16.99 -20.67
CA GLU A 514 -39.50 -17.10 -19.66
C GLU A 514 -38.14 -17.24 -20.35
N GLU A 515 -37.33 -16.19 -20.31
CA GLU A 515 -35.89 -16.32 -20.38
C GLU A 515 -35.37 -16.02 -18.97
N GLU A 516 -34.87 -17.06 -18.30
CA GLU A 516 -34.10 -16.95 -17.07
C GLU A 516 -32.99 -15.92 -17.26
N LYS A 517 -33.22 -14.70 -16.79
CA LYS A 517 -32.13 -13.83 -16.35
C LYS A 517 -31.57 -14.45 -15.09
N VAL A 518 -30.48 -15.19 -15.26
CA VAL A 518 -29.51 -15.36 -14.19
C VAL A 518 -28.93 -13.98 -13.90
N GLU A 519 -29.60 -13.23 -13.03
CA GLU A 519 -28.95 -12.18 -12.25
C GLU A 519 -27.94 -12.89 -11.34
N GLU A 520 -26.71 -13.07 -11.85
CA GLU A 520 -25.57 -13.23 -10.97
C GLU A 520 -25.41 -11.91 -10.20
N THR A 521 -26.02 -11.86 -9.02
CA THR A 521 -25.62 -11.01 -7.92
C THR A 521 -24.15 -11.27 -7.62
N LEU A 522 -23.28 -10.50 -8.27
CA LEU A 522 -21.86 -10.39 -7.94
C LEU A 522 -21.69 -9.61 -6.63
N THR A 523 -22.22 -10.17 -5.55
CA THR A 523 -21.91 -9.79 -4.17
C THR A 523 -20.98 -10.84 -3.62
N GLY A 524 -19.68 -10.57 -3.68
CA GLY A 524 -18.66 -11.49 -3.16
C GLY A 524 -17.25 -11.12 -3.61
N ALA A 525 -16.42 -10.79 -2.62
CA ALA A 525 -15.00 -10.45 -2.69
C ALA A 525 -14.67 -9.05 -3.26
N GLY A 526 -14.07 -8.21 -2.41
CA GLY A 526 -13.45 -6.94 -2.76
C GLY A 526 -12.55 -7.07 -4.00
N LYS A 527 -13.10 -6.72 -5.16
CA LYS A 527 -12.33 -6.56 -6.38
C LYS A 527 -11.81 -5.14 -6.38
N VAL A 528 -10.51 -4.98 -6.12
CA VAL A 528 -9.79 -3.76 -6.49
C VAL A 528 -10.02 -3.55 -8.00
N LEU A 529 -10.86 -2.58 -8.34
CA LEU A 529 -11.15 -2.21 -9.72
C LEU A 529 -9.95 -1.46 -10.28
N PHE A 530 -9.09 -2.18 -11.00
CA PHE A 530 -8.01 -1.56 -11.78
C PHE A 530 -8.59 -0.89 -13.01
N TYR A 531 -8.49 0.45 -13.07
CA TYR A 531 -8.82 1.22 -14.26
C TYR A 531 -7.76 1.00 -15.34
N VAL A 532 -7.96 -0.06 -16.11
CA VAL A 532 -7.23 -0.34 -17.33
C VAL A 532 -7.95 0.39 -18.48
N LYS A 533 -7.23 1.12 -19.32
CA LYS A 533 -7.84 1.74 -20.53
C LYS A 533 -8.61 0.65 -21.28
N LYS A 534 -9.83 0.93 -21.75
CA LYS A 534 -10.68 -0.05 -22.48
C LYS A 534 -9.92 -0.81 -23.57
N HIS A 535 -9.01 -0.14 -24.27
CA HIS A 535 -8.10 -0.76 -25.24
C HIS A 535 -7.24 -1.89 -24.64
N TYR A 536 -6.56 -1.66 -23.51
CA TYR A 536 -5.76 -2.66 -22.80
C TYR A 536 -6.61 -3.77 -22.19
N TYR A 537 -7.81 -3.44 -21.70
CA TYR A 537 -8.76 -4.45 -21.23
C TYR A 537 -9.19 -5.38 -22.36
N ASN A 538 -9.53 -4.84 -23.53
CA ASN A 538 -9.88 -5.63 -24.71
C ASN A 538 -8.72 -6.54 -25.16
N ILE A 539 -7.47 -6.10 -25.01
CA ILE A 539 -6.27 -6.91 -25.30
C ILE A 539 -6.16 -8.06 -24.31
N VAL A 540 -6.36 -7.81 -23.00
CA VAL A 540 -6.40 -8.85 -21.95
C VAL A 540 -7.53 -9.85 -22.22
N GLU A 541 -8.73 -9.39 -22.59
CA GLU A 541 -9.84 -10.26 -22.94
C GLU A 541 -9.55 -11.11 -24.18
N LYS A 542 -8.90 -10.56 -25.22
CA LYS A 542 -8.47 -11.35 -26.38
C LYS A 542 -7.49 -12.46 -26.01
N ILE A 543 -6.64 -12.25 -25.00
CA ILE A 543 -5.63 -13.22 -24.54
C ILE A 543 -6.28 -14.34 -23.71
N PHE A 544 -7.10 -13.98 -22.71
CA PHE A 544 -7.62 -14.93 -21.72
C PHE A 544 -9.02 -15.49 -22.05
N LYS A 545 -9.77 -14.83 -22.95
CA LYS A 545 -11.09 -15.24 -23.41
C LYS A 545 -11.14 -15.28 -24.95
N PRO A 546 -10.51 -16.27 -25.59
CA PRO A 546 -10.50 -16.37 -27.03
C PRO A 546 -11.94 -16.42 -27.58
N GLY A 547 -12.29 -15.43 -28.42
CA GLY A 547 -13.63 -15.28 -29.03
C GLY A 547 -14.53 -14.22 -28.39
N ALA A 548 -14.22 -13.70 -27.19
CA ALA A 548 -15.04 -12.66 -26.54
C ALA A 548 -14.94 -11.28 -27.23
N VAL A 549 -13.81 -10.98 -27.85
CA VAL A 549 -13.57 -9.73 -28.59
C VAL A 549 -13.12 -10.06 -30.01
N LYS A 550 -13.80 -9.54 -31.02
CA LYS A 550 -13.47 -9.77 -32.44
C LYS A 550 -12.11 -9.13 -32.82
N GLY A 551 -11.38 -9.81 -33.71
CA GLY A 551 -10.15 -9.33 -34.33
C GLY A 551 -8.87 -9.98 -33.78
N GLN A 552 -7.79 -9.93 -34.54
CA GLN A 552 -6.50 -10.50 -34.15
C GLN A 552 -5.83 -9.67 -33.04
N LEU A 553 -4.95 -10.32 -32.28
CA LEU A 553 -4.09 -9.67 -31.30
C LEU A 553 -2.86 -9.15 -32.05
N ASP A 554 -2.73 -7.82 -32.16
CA ASP A 554 -1.53 -7.21 -32.71
C ASP A 554 -0.38 -7.34 -31.69
N GLN A 555 0.81 -7.67 -32.18
CA GLN A 555 2.00 -7.81 -31.36
C GLN A 555 2.35 -6.48 -30.69
N ASP A 556 2.20 -5.35 -31.38
CA ASP A 556 2.49 -4.04 -30.81
C ASP A 556 1.54 -3.68 -29.67
N ASP A 557 0.28 -4.08 -29.77
CA ASP A 557 -0.72 -3.89 -28.73
C ASP A 557 -0.46 -4.77 -27.51
N PHE A 558 -0.04 -6.02 -27.73
CA PHE A 558 0.47 -6.89 -26.67
C PHE A 558 1.69 -6.27 -25.98
N MET A 559 2.67 -5.76 -26.74
CA MET A 559 3.85 -5.10 -26.19
C MET A 559 3.50 -3.87 -25.34
N LYS A 560 2.54 -3.04 -25.79
CA LYS A 560 2.05 -1.88 -25.04
C LYS A 560 1.35 -2.28 -23.74
N LEU A 561 0.52 -3.33 -23.77
CA LEU A 561 -0.11 -3.88 -22.57
C LEU A 561 0.95 -4.36 -21.57
N MET A 562 1.92 -5.15 -22.03
CA MET A 562 2.99 -5.68 -21.16
C MET A 562 3.83 -4.55 -20.55
N GLY A 563 4.13 -3.50 -21.32
CA GLY A 563 4.78 -2.29 -20.80
C GLY A 563 3.92 -1.54 -19.78
N HIS A 564 2.59 -1.50 -19.97
CA HIS A 564 1.66 -0.93 -18.99
C HIS A 564 1.61 -1.73 -17.68
N LEU A 565 1.88 -3.04 -17.75
CA LEU A 565 2.02 -3.95 -16.62
C LEU A 565 3.46 -3.99 -16.07
N ASN A 566 4.31 -3.02 -16.43
CA ASN A 566 5.70 -2.89 -16.02
C ASN A 566 6.66 -4.02 -16.44
N PHE A 567 6.29 -4.88 -17.39
CA PHE A 567 7.25 -5.80 -18.01
C PHE A 567 8.18 -5.04 -18.95
N SER A 568 9.44 -5.48 -19.03
CA SER A 568 10.43 -4.86 -19.90
C SER A 568 10.96 -5.87 -20.92
N LYS A 569 11.36 -5.41 -22.11
CA LYS A 569 11.87 -6.31 -23.15
C LYS A 569 13.34 -6.65 -22.86
N LYS A 570 13.68 -7.94 -22.81
CA LYS A 570 15.07 -8.40 -22.67
C LYS A 570 15.88 -8.06 -23.92
N PRO A 571 16.92 -7.21 -23.83
CA PRO A 571 17.76 -6.90 -24.99
C PRO A 571 18.54 -8.14 -25.45
N GLY A 572 18.70 -8.30 -26.77
CA GLY A 572 19.53 -9.37 -27.36
C GLY A 572 18.84 -10.71 -27.64
N SER A 573 17.50 -10.79 -27.54
CA SER A 573 16.75 -12.05 -27.70
C SER A 573 16.59 -12.57 -29.15
N GLY A 574 17.33 -12.02 -30.12
CA GLY A 574 17.23 -12.40 -31.54
C GLY A 574 15.81 -12.20 -32.10
N SER A 575 15.31 -13.17 -32.87
CA SER A 575 13.95 -13.17 -33.44
C SER A 575 12.85 -13.48 -32.41
N ARG A 576 13.20 -13.87 -31.18
CA ARG A 576 12.25 -14.15 -30.11
C ARG A 576 12.11 -12.92 -29.21
N VAL A 577 10.89 -12.45 -29.00
CA VAL A 577 10.64 -11.40 -28.00
C VAL A 577 10.57 -12.07 -26.63
N THR A 578 11.61 -11.87 -25.81
CA THR A 578 11.62 -12.28 -24.40
C THR A 578 11.38 -11.05 -23.53
N MET A 579 10.46 -11.14 -22.58
CA MET A 579 10.21 -10.10 -21.59
C MET A 579 10.94 -10.47 -20.29
N GLU A 580 11.62 -9.51 -19.68
CA GLU A 580 12.01 -9.58 -18.27
C GLU A 580 10.76 -9.25 -17.44
N HIS A 581 10.55 -10.04 -16.38
CA HIS A 581 9.52 -9.74 -15.38
C HIS A 581 9.70 -8.31 -14.86
N ALA A 582 8.60 -7.67 -14.50
CA ALA A 582 8.68 -6.37 -13.86
C ALA A 582 9.61 -6.46 -12.64
N SER A 583 10.55 -5.52 -12.54
CA SER A 583 11.46 -5.48 -11.39
C SER A 583 10.62 -5.43 -10.10
N PRO A 584 10.86 -6.32 -9.11
CA PRO A 584 10.11 -6.32 -7.86
C PRO A 584 10.17 -4.96 -7.15
N SER A 585 11.23 -4.17 -7.40
CA SER A 585 11.41 -2.82 -6.88
C SER A 585 10.44 -1.75 -7.42
N ASN A 586 9.68 -2.04 -8.48
CA ASN A 586 8.82 -1.09 -9.20
C ASN A 586 7.40 -1.63 -9.52
N GLN A 587 7.04 -2.81 -9.01
CA GLN A 587 5.64 -3.23 -9.08
C GLN A 587 4.84 -2.47 -8.01
N PRO A 588 3.69 -1.85 -8.34
CA PRO A 588 2.64 -1.77 -7.34
C PRO A 588 2.25 -3.22 -7.01
N PHE A 589 2.53 -3.66 -5.78
CA PHE A 589 2.03 -4.95 -5.30
C PHE A 589 0.51 -4.97 -5.54
N ILE A 590 0.06 -5.94 -6.32
CA ILE A 590 -1.37 -6.20 -6.48
C ILE A 590 -1.80 -6.90 -5.19
N PHE A 591 -2.46 -6.16 -4.30
CA PHE A 591 -3.28 -6.77 -3.26
C PHE A 591 -4.35 -7.61 -3.95
N LYS A 592 -4.18 -8.92 -3.91
CA LYS A 592 -5.22 -9.87 -4.30
C LYS A 592 -5.87 -10.36 -3.02
N PHE A 593 -6.94 -9.69 -2.59
CA PHE A 593 -7.84 -10.28 -1.60
C PHE A 593 -8.38 -11.59 -2.19
N GLN A 594 -7.96 -12.72 -1.63
CA GLN A 594 -8.29 -14.04 -2.14
C GLN A 594 -9.36 -14.69 -1.26
N ASN A 595 -10.63 -14.45 -1.61
CA ASN A 595 -11.73 -15.39 -1.38
C ASN A 595 -12.30 -15.82 -2.74
N MET A 596 -11.46 -16.49 -3.55
CA MET A 596 -11.93 -17.26 -4.70
C MET A 596 -11.07 -18.53 -4.82
N PHE A 597 -11.66 -19.64 -4.40
CA PHE A 597 -11.22 -20.98 -4.73
C PHE A 597 -11.36 -21.20 -6.24
N LEU A 598 -10.33 -21.77 -6.88
CA LEU A 598 -10.48 -22.53 -8.11
C LEU A 598 -9.87 -23.91 -7.86
N PRO A 599 -10.57 -25.01 -8.25
CA PRO A 599 -10.08 -26.36 -8.05
C PRO A 599 -8.86 -26.65 -8.96
N PRO A 600 -7.97 -27.58 -8.56
CA PRO A 600 -6.79 -27.92 -9.32
C PRO A 600 -7.17 -28.79 -10.53
N ALA A 601 -7.03 -28.26 -11.74
CA ALA A 601 -7.13 -29.06 -12.95
C ALA A 601 -6.17 -28.56 -14.05
N VAL A 602 -5.11 -29.36 -14.25
CA VAL A 602 -4.45 -29.67 -15.52
C VAL A 602 -3.77 -28.52 -16.28
N PHE A 603 -2.52 -28.23 -15.91
CA PHE A 603 -1.50 -27.82 -16.88
C PHE A 603 -0.69 -29.04 -17.29
N GLU A 604 -1.29 -29.91 -18.12
CA GLU A 604 -0.49 -30.82 -18.94
C GLU A 604 0.03 -30.06 -20.16
N SER A 605 1.34 -30.21 -20.37
CA SER A 605 2.09 -29.78 -21.53
C SER A 605 1.32 -30.03 -22.83
N THR A 606 0.93 -28.96 -23.52
CA THR A 606 0.64 -29.03 -24.95
C THR A 606 1.71 -28.24 -25.70
N ARG A 607 2.70 -28.99 -26.21
CA ARG A 607 3.56 -28.56 -27.32
C ARG A 607 2.66 -28.28 -28.52
N LEU A 608 2.74 -27.09 -29.11
CA LEU A 608 2.24 -26.86 -30.46
C LEU A 608 3.42 -26.84 -31.43
N LEU A 609 3.41 -27.85 -32.32
CA LEU A 609 3.71 -27.65 -33.73
C LEU A 609 2.54 -26.89 -34.38
#